data_AF-A0A1L6RC33-F1
#
_entry.id   AF-A0A1L6RC33-F1
#
_cell.length_a   1.000
_cell.length_b   1.000
_cell.length_c   1.000
_cell.angle_alpha   90.00
_cell.angle_beta   90.00
_cell.angle_gamma   90.00
#
_symmetry.space_group_name_H-M   'P 1'
#
loop_
_entity.id
_entity.type
_entity.pdbx_description
1 polymer ?
#
loop_
_entity_poly.entity_id
_entity_poly.type
_entity_poly.pdbx_seq_one_letter_code
_entity_poly.pdbx_strand_id
1 'polypeptide(L)' 'MNFGLIPEFIGRLPILTALEELTESDLVRILTEPKNALVKQYQALIGFGRR' A
#
# COMPACT_ATOMS: atom_id res chain seq x y z
N MET A 1 19.61 9.77 13.88
CA MET A 1 18.98 9.92 12.56
C MET A 1 19.91 10.64 11.58
N ASN A 2 21.14 10.19 11.40
CA ASN A 2 21.96 10.65 10.26
C ASN A 2 22.11 9.47 9.31
N PHE A 3 21.04 9.21 8.56
CA PHE A 3 20.97 8.18 7.52
C PHE A 3 21.73 8.64 6.28
N GLY A 4 23.02 9.00 6.37
CA GLY A 4 23.92 9.19 5.21
C GLY A 4 23.51 10.13 4.06
N LEU A 5 22.37 10.83 4.16
CA LEU A 5 21.83 11.66 3.10
C LEU A 5 22.47 13.05 3.17
N ILE A 6 22.97 13.53 2.04
CA ILE A 6 23.63 14.82 1.89
C ILE A 6 22.61 15.95 2.13
N PRO A 7 22.92 16.98 2.95
CA PRO A 7 21.99 18.08 3.28
C PRO A 7 21.41 18.79 2.06
N GLU A 8 22.21 19.01 1.01
CA GLU A 8 21.80 19.65 -0.24
C GLU A 8 20.74 18.85 -1.00
N PHE A 9 20.75 17.51 -0.86
CA PHE A 9 19.77 16.63 -1.49
C PHE A 9 18.44 16.62 -0.71
N ILE A 10 18.50 16.57 0.62
CA ILE A 10 17.31 16.72 1.47
C ILE A 10 16.65 18.09 1.25
N GLY A 11 17.45 19.15 1.06
CA GLY A 11 16.95 20.49 0.76
C GLY A 11 16.16 20.61 -0.56
N ARG A 12 16.30 19.65 -1.49
CA ARG A 12 15.54 19.60 -2.76
C ARG A 12 14.26 18.77 -2.68
N LEU A 13 14.01 18.10 -1.55
CA LEU A 13 12.81 17.31 -1.28
C LEU A 13 11.95 18.04 -0.24
N PRO A 14 11.23 19.12 -0.62
CA PRO A 14 10.50 19.97 0.33
C PRO A 14 9.29 19.27 0.98
N ILE A 15 8.84 18.14 0.42
CA ILE A 15 7.70 17.39 0.92
C ILE A 15 8.22 16.08 1.50
N LEU A 16 8.14 15.98 2.83
CA LEU A 16 8.43 14.77 3.58
C LEU A 16 7.12 14.28 4.20
N THR A 17 6.78 13.02 3.96
CA THR A 17 5.63 12.37 4.59
C THR A 17 6.07 11.05 5.20
N ALA A 18 5.63 10.79 6.42
CA ALA A 18 5.80 9.49 7.06
C ALA A 18 4.56 8.64 6.72
N LEU A 19 4.81 7.36 6.42
CA LEU A 19 3.73 6.37 6.32
C LEU A 19 3.55 5.69 7.68
N GLU A 20 2.31 5.36 7.99
CA GLU A 20 1.97 4.56 9.16
C GLU A 20 2.17 3.07 8.87
N GLU A 21 2.50 2.30 9.90
CA GLU A 21 2.56 0.85 9.79
C GLU A 21 1.15 0.26 9.62
N LEU A 22 1.05 -0.82 8.86
CA LEU A 22 -0.23 -1.48 8.60
C LEU A 22 -0.69 -2.25 9.83
N THR A 23 -1.93 -2.02 10.22
CA THR A 23 -2.62 -2.81 11.25
C THR A 23 -3.25 -4.06 10.65
N GLU A 24 -3.67 -5.00 11.50
CA GLU A 24 -4.47 -6.15 11.04
C GLU A 24 -5.75 -5.71 10.31
N SER A 25 -6.42 -4.65 10.81
CA SER A 25 -7.59 -4.08 10.13
C SER A 25 -7.25 -3.53 8.74
N ASP A 26 -6.07 -2.92 8.57
CA ASP A 26 -5.63 -2.45 7.24
C ASP A 26 -5.38 -3.61 6.30
N LEU A 27 -4.82 -4.72 6.78
CA LEU A 27 -4.60 -5.92 5.96
C LEU A 27 -5.92 -6.52 5.50
N VAL A 28 -6.91 -6.66 6.40
CA VAL A 28 -8.26 -7.12 6.03
C VAL A 28 -8.87 -6.20 4.98
N ARG A 29 -8.72 -4.88 5.16
CA ARG A 29 -9.19 -3.88 4.20
C ARG A 29 -8.53 -4.03 2.84
N ILE A 30 -7.20 -4.17 2.78
CA ILE A 30 -6.42 -4.37 1.55
C ILE A 30 -6.83 -5.64 0.81
N LEU A 31 -7.18 -6.70 1.53
CA LEU A 31 -7.58 -7.98 0.93
C LEU A 31 -8.99 -7.96 0.33
N THR A 32 -9.87 -7.06 0.77
CA THR A 32 -11.31 -7.12 0.47
C THR A 32 -11.86 -5.89 -0.26
N GLU A 33 -11.45 -4.68 0.11
CA GLU A 33 -12.03 -3.43 -0.39
C GLU A 33 -11.47 -2.91 -1.72
N PRO A 34 -10.14 -2.86 -1.97
CA PRO A 34 -9.63 -2.16 -3.14
C PRO A 34 -10.12 -2.79 -4.45
N LYS A 35 -10.07 -2.02 -5.54
CA LYS A 35 -10.48 -2.53 -6.87
C LYS A 35 -9.72 -3.81 -7.25
N ASN A 36 -8.45 -3.87 -6.88
CA ASN A 36 -7.56 -4.99 -7.16
C ASN A 36 -7.33 -5.86 -5.91
N ALA A 37 -8.28 -5.95 -4.98
CA ALA A 37 -8.14 -6.79 -3.80
C ALA A 37 -7.94 -8.27 -4.17
N LEU A 38 -7.08 -8.99 -3.45
CA LEU A 38 -6.75 -10.39 -3.74
C LEU A 38 -8.00 -11.28 -3.73
N VAL A 39 -8.94 -11.07 -2.80
CA VAL A 39 -10.18 -11.83 -2.75
C VAL A 39 -10.97 -11.68 -4.05
N LYS A 40 -11.07 -10.47 -4.61
CA LYS A 40 -11.77 -10.22 -5.89
C LYS A 40 -11.06 -10.88 -7.07
N GLN A 41 -9.72 -10.86 -7.07
CA GLN A 41 -8.92 -11.54 -8.09
C GLN A 41 -9.16 -13.05 -8.07
N TYR A 42 -9.16 -13.67 -6.88
CA TYR A 42 -9.45 -15.10 -6.73
C TYR A 42 -10.90 -15.46 -7.09
N GLN A 43 -11.88 -14.63 -6.72
CA GLN A 43 -13.28 -14.81 -7.12
C GLN A 43 -13.45 -14.81 -8.65
N ALA A 44 -12.74 -13.91 -9.35
CA ALA A 44 -12.74 -13.86 -10.80
C ALA A 44 -12.03 -15.07 -11.42
N LEU A 45 -10.90 -15.50 -10.84
CA LEU A 45 -10.11 -16.65 -11.31
C LEU A 45 -10.89 -17.98 -11.20
N ILE A 46 -11.63 -18.17 -10.11
CA ILE A 46 -12.41 -19.39 -9.85
C ILE A 46 -13.78 -19.36 -10.56
N GLY A 47 -14.10 -18.26 -11.27
CA GLY A 47 -15.32 -18.15 -12.07
C GLY A 47 -16.59 -17.81 -11.29
N PHE A 48 -16.46 -17.34 -10.05
CA PHE A 48 -17.62 -16.99 -9.20
C PHE A 48 -18.45 -15.82 -9.78
N GLY A 49 -17.82 -14.95 -10.59
CA GLY A 49 -18.46 -13.84 -11.31
C GLY A 49 -18.70 -14.08 -12.81
N ARG A 50 -18.55 -15.31 -13.30
CA ARG A 50 -18.70 -15.68 -14.73
C ARG A 50 -19.94 -16.54 -15.02
N ARG A 51 -20.97 -16.45 -14.17
CA ARG A 51 -22.31 -16.96 -14.47
C ARG A 51 -23.25 -15.82 -14.83
#